data_AF-A0A8S1TGG9-F1
#
_entry.id   AF-A0A8S1TGG9-F1
#
_cell.length_a   1.000
_cell.length_b   1.000
_cell.length_c   1.000
_cell.angle_alpha   90.00
_cell.angle_beta   90.00
_cell.angle_gamma   90.00
#
_symmetry.space_group_name_H-M   'P 1'
#
loop_
_entity.id
_entity.type
_entity.pdbx_description
1 polymer ?
#
loop_
_entity_poly.entity_id
_entity_poly.type
_entity_poly.pdbx_seq_one_letter_code
_entity_poly.pdbx_strand_id
1 'polypeptide(L)'
;MIYTEDYSTIYQIIDKNYGIKFNKQITIQKLQLNGINYISFDIQELKLDKVEQKKIRRCQYIGMQQPLRLYLNQKKRILVFNHILDSQLSQDKIKVLTQSDYSRILIQLILVFNEFEHRNFNWQISDVSQLYYIDGILKVIIIDYKYNNNKQNRQDLFKELIIQNFNTYIPNINQFLNLKEDPQLQNLLEYLFFQQNISSKQLEVEASYEFVISWLLNISNFQQTIYYTPFCVIKSFDTPEIIKKMIDNSPKMMIFKQKKILNNHKYYEEFRQNIDREIEISEKNKDYKQLLSNLFYIRILDKPFIFIKYYKYTLSDIFKQWMNQNVKFYKLKVFYLCHSFSQAIFELNLCKSIHRDLKPHNLFLEDWNEDEFEKFIQYQIVIGDFDRSKVQTSKQDYEQKLCKYNSAKMTIFNSENSDLYDPPETIETYKYNMWQFGLICFTIANRGIFAGHRLGCRGLEDQEYNLYFSLQAIENKLQNENYPQEFLKLLAQCLDKNYEKRPYPQFIHQILA
;
A
#
# COMPACT_ATOMS: atom_id res chain seq x y z
N MET A 1 -31.12 2.66 -1.60
CA MET A 1 -32.06 1.94 -0.71
C MET A 1 -31.38 0.62 -0.34
N ILE A 2 -31.01 0.42 0.93
CA ILE A 2 -30.37 -0.82 1.40
C ILE A 2 -31.50 -1.73 1.86
N TYR A 3 -31.76 -2.81 1.12
CA TYR A 3 -32.61 -3.89 1.61
C TYR A 3 -31.74 -4.83 2.43
N THR A 4 -31.82 -4.74 3.76
CA THR A 4 -31.39 -5.82 4.64
C THR A 4 -32.55 -6.80 4.73
N GLU A 5 -32.61 -7.78 3.83
CA GLU A 5 -33.41 -8.96 4.09
C GLU A 5 -32.59 -9.85 5.04
N ASP A 6 -33.11 -10.04 6.25
CA ASP A 6 -32.46 -10.80 7.33
C ASP A 6 -32.59 -12.31 7.03
N TYR A 7 -31.88 -12.78 6.00
CA TYR A 7 -31.73 -14.22 5.76
C TYR A 7 -30.64 -14.74 6.70
N SER A 8 -31.08 -15.20 7.87
CA SER A 8 -30.27 -16.04 8.76
C SER A 8 -29.98 -17.38 8.09
N THR A 9 -29.01 -17.41 7.16
CA THR A 9 -28.45 -18.68 6.69
C THR A 9 -27.42 -19.14 7.73
N ILE A 10 -27.88 -19.92 8.70
CA ILE A 10 -27.01 -20.57 9.69
C ILE A 10 -26.13 -21.59 8.95
N TYR A 11 -24.82 -21.37 8.87
CA TYR A 11 -23.89 -22.42 8.52
C TYR A 11 -23.79 -23.40 9.71
N GLN A 12 -24.51 -24.51 9.64
CA GLN A 12 -24.21 -25.70 10.43
C GLN A 12 -23.10 -26.48 9.72
N ILE A 13 -21.86 -26.36 10.20
CA ILE A 13 -20.84 -27.37 9.91
C ILE A 13 -21.21 -28.59 10.76
N ILE A 14 -21.83 -29.60 10.13
CA ILE A 14 -22.06 -30.90 10.75
C ILE A 14 -20.80 -31.73 10.50
N ASP A 15 -19.97 -31.88 11.53
CA ASP A 15 -18.92 -32.90 11.56
C ASP A 15 -19.53 -34.19 12.13
N LYS A 16 -19.44 -35.29 11.37
CA LYS A 16 -19.90 -36.59 11.86
C LYS A 16 -18.78 -37.59 12.12
N ASN A 17 -17.50 -37.25 12.00
CA ASN A 17 -16.45 -38.27 12.20
C ASN A 17 -15.15 -37.87 12.91
N TYR A 18 -14.88 -36.61 13.28
CA TYR A 18 -13.67 -36.31 14.06
C TYR A 18 -13.91 -35.35 15.24
N GLY A 19 -13.70 -35.86 16.46
CA GLY A 19 -14.03 -35.21 17.73
C GLY A 19 -13.16 -34.01 18.11
N ILE A 20 -13.30 -32.88 17.42
CA ILE A 20 -12.80 -31.57 17.87
C ILE A 20 -13.98 -30.59 17.96
N LYS A 21 -14.40 -30.26 19.19
CA LYS A 21 -15.42 -29.24 19.46
C LYS A 21 -14.87 -27.84 19.18
N PHE A 22 -15.31 -27.20 18.10
CA PHE A 22 -15.32 -25.73 18.02
C PHE A 22 -16.70 -25.19 18.39
N ASN A 23 -16.80 -24.63 19.59
CA ASN A 23 -17.99 -23.91 20.09
C ASN A 23 -18.04 -22.49 19.48
N LYS A 24 -18.67 -22.33 18.32
CA LYS A 24 -19.64 -21.27 17.95
C LYS A 24 -19.78 -21.14 16.43
N GLN A 25 -21.04 -21.04 15.97
CA GLN A 25 -21.40 -20.64 14.62
C GLN A 25 -21.07 -19.15 14.42
N ILE A 26 -20.26 -18.83 13.41
CA ILE A 26 -20.14 -17.46 12.91
C ILE A 26 -21.39 -17.20 12.07
N THR A 27 -22.09 -16.10 12.32
CA THR A 27 -23.29 -15.76 11.55
C THR A 27 -22.85 -15.06 10.27
N ILE A 28 -22.94 -15.77 9.15
CA ILE A 28 -22.71 -15.21 7.82
C ILE A 28 -24.05 -14.79 7.24
N GLN A 29 -24.19 -13.50 6.95
CA GLN A 29 -25.35 -12.98 6.24
C GLN A 29 -25.01 -12.88 4.75
N LYS A 30 -25.90 -13.39 3.90
CA LYS A 30 -25.86 -13.09 2.47
C LYS A 30 -26.48 -11.71 2.27
N LEU A 31 -25.75 -10.81 1.62
CA LEU A 31 -26.22 -9.48 1.27
C LEU A 31 -26.31 -9.38 -0.24
N GLN A 32 -27.40 -8.83 -0.77
CA GLN A 32 -27.50 -8.50 -2.18
C GLN A 32 -27.41 -6.97 -2.34
N LEU A 33 -26.39 -6.50 -3.05
CA LEU A 33 -26.24 -5.06 -3.38
C LEU A 33 -26.14 -4.94 -4.90
N ASN A 34 -27.02 -4.14 -5.51
CA ASN A 34 -27.07 -3.93 -6.97
C ASN A 34 -27.12 -5.23 -7.78
N GLY A 35 -27.83 -6.25 -7.28
CA GLY A 35 -27.93 -7.56 -7.94
C GLY A 35 -26.75 -8.50 -7.70
N ILE A 36 -25.69 -8.06 -7.04
CA ILE A 36 -24.50 -8.87 -6.72
C ILE A 36 -24.63 -9.44 -5.30
N ASN A 37 -24.29 -10.72 -5.15
CA ASN A 37 -24.28 -11.41 -3.87
C ASN A 37 -22.94 -11.20 -3.14
N TYR A 38 -23.05 -10.90 -1.86
CA TYR A 38 -21.95 -10.72 -0.93
C TYR A 38 -22.16 -11.58 0.31
N ILE A 39 -21.08 -11.85 1.02
CA ILE A 39 -21.13 -12.41 2.37
C ILE A 39 -20.69 -11.34 3.37
N SER A 40 -21.32 -11.30 4.53
CA SER A 40 -20.93 -10.41 5.60
C SER A 40 -21.00 -11.06 6.97
N PHE A 41 -20.11 -10.64 7.87
CA PHE A 41 -20.09 -11.12 9.24
C PHE A 41 -19.53 -10.06 10.20
N ASP A 42 -19.85 -10.17 11.49
CA ASP A 42 -19.29 -9.31 12.55
C ASP A 42 -17.90 -9.80 12.97
N ILE A 43 -16.87 -8.97 12.75
CA ILE A 43 -15.49 -9.31 13.12
C ILE A 43 -15.33 -9.60 14.63
N GLN A 44 -16.24 -9.10 15.47
CA GLN A 44 -16.22 -9.37 16.92
C GLN A 44 -16.46 -10.86 17.23
N GLU A 45 -17.12 -11.61 16.34
CA GLU A 45 -17.37 -13.04 16.51
C GLU A 45 -16.09 -13.88 16.52
N LEU A 46 -14.99 -13.35 15.94
CA LEU A 46 -13.66 -13.98 15.96
C LEU A 46 -13.00 -13.96 17.35
N LYS A 47 -13.52 -13.13 18.28
CA LYS A 47 -12.98 -12.95 19.65
C LYS A 47 -11.48 -12.59 19.70
N LEU A 48 -10.96 -11.97 18.65
CA LEU A 48 -9.59 -11.47 18.60
C LEU A 48 -9.47 -10.15 19.36
N ASP A 49 -8.29 -9.84 19.88
CA ASP A 49 -8.04 -8.53 20.44
C ASP A 49 -8.09 -7.42 19.36
N LYS A 50 -8.15 -6.16 19.80
CA LYS A 50 -8.26 -5.01 18.88
C LYS A 50 -7.04 -4.84 17.96
N VAL A 51 -5.86 -5.29 18.39
CA VAL A 51 -4.62 -5.17 17.61
C VAL A 51 -4.64 -6.19 16.47
N GLU A 52 -4.94 -7.46 16.75
CA GLU A 52 -5.09 -8.53 15.77
C GLU A 52 -6.21 -8.23 14.77
N GLN A 53 -7.39 -7.80 15.23
CA GLN A 53 -8.47 -7.36 14.34
C GLN A 53 -8.02 -6.26 13.37
N LYS A 54 -7.23 -5.29 13.87
CA LYS A 54 -6.75 -4.17 13.07
C LYS A 54 -5.71 -4.62 12.04
N LYS A 55 -4.80 -5.51 12.42
CA LYS A 55 -3.79 -6.09 11.53
C LYS A 55 -4.46 -6.86 10.38
N ILE A 56 -5.34 -7.79 10.72
CA ILE A 56 -6.08 -8.64 9.78
C ILE A 56 -6.91 -7.80 8.80
N ARG A 57 -7.66 -6.81 9.31
CA ARG A 57 -8.49 -5.93 8.47
C ARG A 57 -7.67 -5.12 7.47
N ARG A 58 -6.41 -4.80 7.81
CA ARG A 58 -5.56 -3.91 7.02
C ARG A 58 -4.58 -4.64 6.13
N CYS A 59 -4.31 -5.91 6.38
CA CYS A 59 -3.38 -6.70 5.58
C CYS A 59 -3.80 -6.70 4.12
N GLN A 60 -2.95 -6.17 3.25
CA GLN A 60 -3.18 -6.14 1.80
C GLN A 60 -2.36 -7.20 1.08
N TYR A 61 -2.24 -8.40 1.66
CA TYR A 61 -1.51 -9.50 1.05
C TYR A 61 -2.36 -10.21 -0.02
N ILE A 62 -1.79 -10.59 -1.17
CA ILE A 62 -2.55 -11.21 -2.26
C ILE A 62 -3.27 -12.48 -1.81
N GLY A 63 -2.67 -13.28 -0.94
CA GLY A 63 -3.23 -14.54 -0.50
C GLY A 63 -4.34 -14.39 0.55
N MET A 64 -4.65 -13.17 0.97
CA MET A 64 -5.73 -12.88 1.92
C MET A 64 -6.86 -12.15 1.22
N GLN A 65 -8.09 -12.63 1.36
CA GLN A 65 -9.25 -11.91 0.85
C GLN A 65 -9.48 -10.66 1.71
N GLN A 66 -9.35 -9.49 1.09
CA GLN A 66 -9.64 -8.22 1.75
C GLN A 66 -11.16 -7.97 1.77
N PRO A 67 -11.69 -7.36 2.85
CA PRO A 67 -13.07 -6.90 2.87
C PRO A 67 -13.25 -5.74 1.88
N LEU A 68 -14.31 -5.79 1.09
CA LEU A 68 -14.68 -4.73 0.15
C LEU A 68 -15.21 -3.51 0.90
N ARG A 69 -15.96 -3.75 1.97
CA ARG A 69 -16.60 -2.71 2.78
C ARG A 69 -16.55 -3.06 4.26
N LEU A 70 -16.52 -2.00 5.08
CA LEU A 70 -16.66 -2.06 6.53
C LEU A 70 -17.83 -1.18 6.94
N TYR A 71 -18.83 -1.76 7.60
CA TYR A 71 -19.88 -1.00 8.27
C TYR A 71 -19.62 -0.92 9.78
N LEU A 72 -19.89 0.26 10.34
CA LEU A 72 -19.95 0.47 11.78
C LEU A 72 -21.40 0.63 12.18
N ASN A 73 -21.98 -0.39 12.81
CA ASN A 73 -23.35 -0.34 13.33
C ASN A 73 -23.35 -0.62 14.83
N GLN A 74 -23.86 0.30 15.66
CA GLN A 74 -23.93 0.13 17.12
C GLN A 74 -22.59 -0.35 17.74
N LYS A 75 -21.46 0.16 17.25
CA LYS A 75 -20.07 -0.24 17.61
C LYS A 75 -19.61 -1.62 17.12
N LYS A 76 -20.46 -2.41 16.45
CA LYS A 76 -20.09 -3.63 15.73
C LYS A 76 -19.42 -3.28 14.40
N ARG A 77 -18.50 -4.15 13.97
CA ARG A 77 -17.70 -3.96 12.76
C ARG A 77 -18.05 -5.09 11.78
N ILE A 78 -18.90 -4.77 10.81
CA ILE A 78 -19.35 -5.73 9.81
C ILE A 78 -18.42 -5.66 8.60
N LEU A 79 -17.80 -6.78 8.27
CA LEU A 79 -16.97 -6.91 7.07
C LEU A 79 -17.80 -7.54 5.95
N VAL A 80 -17.66 -7.01 4.74
CA VAL A 80 -18.36 -7.50 3.53
C VAL A 80 -17.35 -7.98 2.49
N PHE A 81 -17.58 -9.17 1.94
CA PHE A 81 -16.73 -9.81 0.93
C PHE A 81 -17.56 -10.23 -0.29
N ASN A 82 -16.92 -10.38 -1.45
CA ASN A 82 -17.54 -11.04 -2.60
C ASN A 82 -17.98 -12.47 -2.22
N HIS A 83 -19.04 -12.99 -2.83
CA HIS A 83 -19.45 -14.38 -2.63
C HIS A 83 -18.39 -15.33 -3.21
N ILE A 84 -17.47 -15.80 -2.36
CA ILE A 84 -16.36 -16.68 -2.74
C ILE A 84 -16.50 -18.10 -2.18
N LEU A 85 -17.60 -18.39 -1.49
CA LEU A 85 -17.82 -19.69 -0.85
C LEU A 85 -17.89 -20.84 -1.86
N ASP A 86 -18.32 -20.58 -3.10
CA ASP A 86 -18.34 -21.58 -4.16
C ASP A 86 -16.93 -21.98 -4.62
N SER A 87 -15.92 -21.15 -4.35
CA SER A 87 -14.51 -21.39 -4.66
C SER A 87 -13.74 -22.09 -3.52
N GLN A 88 -14.42 -22.45 -2.42
CA GLN A 88 -13.83 -23.19 -1.31
C GLN A 88 -13.27 -24.52 -1.79
N LEU A 89 -12.04 -24.86 -1.41
CA LEU A 89 -11.42 -26.13 -1.72
C LEU A 89 -12.06 -27.25 -0.89
N SER A 90 -12.12 -28.43 -1.48
CA SER A 90 -12.55 -29.67 -0.84
C SER A 90 -11.68 -30.80 -1.36
N GLN A 91 -11.70 -31.95 -0.68
CA GLN A 91 -10.96 -33.13 -1.12
C GLN A 91 -11.31 -33.53 -2.55
N ASP A 92 -12.58 -33.45 -2.93
CA ASP A 92 -13.03 -33.80 -4.27
C ASP A 92 -12.61 -32.77 -5.33
N LYS A 93 -12.59 -31.48 -4.98
CA LYS A 93 -12.04 -30.44 -5.86
C LYS A 93 -10.54 -30.58 -6.06
N ILE A 94 -9.80 -31.02 -5.04
CA ILE A 94 -8.35 -31.22 -5.13
C ILE A 94 -8.02 -32.33 -6.12
N LYS A 95 -8.72 -33.46 -6.07
CA LYS A 95 -8.42 -34.65 -6.93
C LYS A 95 -8.48 -34.37 -8.44
N VAL A 96 -9.22 -33.35 -8.86
CA VAL A 96 -9.43 -33.02 -10.27
C VAL A 96 -8.52 -31.88 -10.77
N LEU A 97 -7.62 -31.38 -9.92
CA LEU A 97 -6.67 -30.33 -10.28
C LEU A 97 -5.57 -30.85 -11.20
N THR A 98 -5.02 -29.95 -12.02
CA THR A 98 -3.88 -30.27 -12.89
C THR A 98 -2.57 -30.25 -12.10
N GLN A 99 -1.50 -30.82 -12.68
CA GLN A 99 -0.17 -30.76 -12.08
C GLN A 99 0.30 -29.34 -11.80
N SER A 100 0.00 -28.39 -12.70
CA SER A 100 0.38 -26.99 -12.52
C SER A 100 -0.42 -26.35 -11.38
N ASP A 101 -1.69 -26.71 -11.22
CA ASP A 101 -2.53 -26.21 -10.13
C ASP A 101 -2.02 -26.66 -8.76
N TYR A 102 -1.60 -27.92 -8.61
CA TYR A 102 -1.02 -28.41 -7.36
C TYR A 102 0.21 -27.60 -6.95
N SER A 103 1.17 -27.42 -7.86
CA SER A 103 2.36 -26.60 -7.58
C SER A 103 1.99 -25.14 -7.30
N ARG A 104 1.02 -24.59 -8.02
CA ARG A 104 0.54 -23.21 -7.85
C ARG A 104 -0.13 -22.96 -6.52
N ILE A 105 -0.97 -23.88 -6.07
CA ILE A 105 -1.60 -23.84 -4.75
C ILE A 105 -0.52 -23.96 -3.68
N LEU A 106 0.38 -24.95 -3.79
CA LEU A 106 1.39 -25.19 -2.78
C LEU A 106 2.37 -24.00 -2.65
N ILE A 107 2.84 -23.43 -3.76
CA ILE A 107 3.65 -22.21 -3.75
C ILE A 107 2.91 -21.11 -3.00
N GLN A 108 1.69 -20.77 -3.40
CA GLN A 108 0.93 -19.69 -2.76
C GLN A 108 0.66 -19.96 -1.28
N LEU A 109 0.38 -21.21 -0.93
CA LEU A 109 0.13 -21.63 0.45
C LEU A 109 1.38 -21.43 1.34
N ILE A 110 2.56 -21.78 0.83
CA ILE A 110 3.83 -21.52 1.53
C ILE A 110 4.08 -20.01 1.65
N LEU A 111 3.84 -19.23 0.58
CA LEU A 111 4.00 -17.78 0.64
C LEU A 111 3.06 -17.11 1.65
N VAL A 112 1.79 -17.55 1.72
CA VAL A 112 0.81 -17.11 2.72
C VAL A 112 1.30 -17.42 4.12
N PHE A 113 1.72 -18.67 4.35
CA PHE A 113 2.20 -19.13 5.65
C PHE A 113 3.40 -18.31 6.13
N ASN A 114 4.40 -18.14 5.26
CA ASN A 114 5.60 -17.36 5.55
C ASN A 114 5.29 -15.89 5.86
N GLU A 115 4.40 -15.26 5.08
CA GLU A 115 4.00 -13.88 5.36
C GLU A 115 3.25 -13.77 6.69
N PHE A 116 2.39 -14.72 7.01
CA PHE A 116 1.64 -14.72 8.27
C PHE A 116 2.57 -14.92 9.46
N GLU A 117 3.56 -15.82 9.38
CA GLU A 117 4.59 -15.95 10.41
C GLU A 117 5.43 -14.68 10.54
N HIS A 118 5.85 -14.06 9.43
CA HIS A 118 6.59 -12.79 9.44
C HIS A 118 5.81 -11.66 10.12
N ARG A 119 4.51 -11.55 9.85
CA ARG A 119 3.59 -10.54 10.42
C ARG A 119 3.10 -10.90 11.83
N ASN A 120 3.51 -12.05 12.37
CA ASN A 120 3.02 -12.62 13.62
C ASN A 120 1.49 -12.76 13.65
N PHE A 121 0.90 -13.23 12.55
CA PHE A 121 -0.48 -13.69 12.54
C PHE A 121 -0.51 -15.08 13.13
N ASN A 122 -1.17 -15.22 14.28
CA ASN A 122 -1.35 -16.50 14.98
C ASN A 122 -2.42 -17.37 14.30
N TRP A 123 -2.36 -17.50 12.99
CA TRP A 123 -3.32 -18.24 12.18
C TRP A 123 -2.92 -19.71 12.05
N GLN A 124 -3.81 -20.59 12.46
CA GLN A 124 -3.70 -22.02 12.24
C GLN A 124 -4.47 -22.44 10.99
N ILE A 125 -3.78 -23.15 10.11
CA ILE A 125 -4.41 -23.94 9.05
C ILE A 125 -4.18 -25.42 9.33
N SER A 126 -5.26 -26.19 9.24
CA SER A 126 -5.24 -27.63 9.44
C SER A 126 -6.09 -28.40 8.42
N ASP A 127 -6.87 -27.70 7.60
CA ASP A 127 -7.74 -28.33 6.61
C ASP A 127 -7.86 -27.49 5.33
N VAL A 128 -8.01 -28.15 4.18
CA VAL A 128 -8.10 -27.51 2.86
C VAL A 128 -9.38 -26.71 2.68
N SER A 129 -10.44 -26.99 3.44
CA SER A 129 -11.66 -26.18 3.46
C SER A 129 -11.43 -24.75 3.94
N GLN A 130 -10.30 -24.45 4.59
CA GLN A 130 -9.93 -23.07 4.96
C GLN A 130 -9.35 -22.27 3.77
N LEU A 131 -9.25 -22.89 2.59
CA LEU A 131 -8.64 -22.34 1.39
C LEU A 131 -9.69 -22.13 0.29
N TYR A 132 -9.53 -21.07 -0.47
CA TYR A 132 -10.41 -20.70 -1.57
C TYR A 132 -9.56 -20.49 -2.82
N TYR A 133 -9.87 -21.21 -3.90
CA TYR A 133 -9.08 -21.17 -5.13
C TYR A 133 -9.91 -20.57 -6.25
N ILE A 134 -9.54 -19.37 -6.67
CA ILE A 134 -10.29 -18.55 -7.64
C ILE A 134 -9.39 -18.32 -8.84
N ASP A 135 -9.69 -18.99 -9.95
CA ASP A 135 -9.04 -18.84 -11.26
C ASP A 135 -7.51 -18.96 -11.26
N GLY A 136 -6.89 -19.56 -10.24
CA GLY A 136 -5.44 -19.64 -10.12
C GLY A 136 -4.84 -18.96 -8.90
N ILE A 137 -5.59 -18.12 -8.18
CA ILE A 137 -5.11 -17.48 -6.95
C ILE A 137 -5.72 -18.17 -5.74
N LEU A 138 -4.85 -18.50 -4.79
CA LEU A 138 -5.23 -19.01 -3.48
C LEU A 138 -5.56 -17.85 -2.54
N LYS A 139 -6.71 -17.93 -1.89
CA LYS A 139 -7.17 -16.97 -0.89
C LYS A 139 -7.47 -17.68 0.42
N VAL A 140 -7.16 -17.00 1.51
CA VAL A 140 -7.68 -17.28 2.85
C VAL A 140 -8.65 -16.18 3.24
N ILE A 141 -9.76 -16.54 3.87
CA ILE A 141 -10.74 -15.59 4.39
C ILE A 141 -10.59 -15.53 5.90
N ILE A 142 -10.71 -14.32 6.44
CA ILE A 142 -10.76 -14.06 7.88
C ILE A 142 -11.85 -14.88 8.62
N ILE A 143 -12.92 -15.29 7.94
CA ILE A 143 -14.01 -16.09 8.55
C ILE A 143 -13.47 -17.41 9.10
N ASP A 144 -12.51 -18.02 8.39
CA ASP A 144 -11.89 -19.30 8.77
C ASP A 144 -10.63 -19.12 9.61
N TYR A 145 -10.44 -17.94 10.20
CA TYR A 145 -9.29 -17.64 11.04
C TYR A 145 -9.38 -18.43 12.35
N LYS A 146 -8.51 -19.43 12.50
CA LYS A 146 -8.32 -20.18 13.76
C LYS A 146 -7.11 -19.64 14.49
N TYR A 147 -7.30 -19.08 15.68
CA TYR A 147 -6.21 -18.55 16.49
C TYR A 147 -5.42 -19.68 17.18
N ASN A 148 -4.10 -19.68 17.04
CA ASN A 148 -3.17 -20.54 17.75
C ASN A 148 -1.85 -19.81 17.98
N ASN A 149 -1.48 -19.56 19.25
CA ASN A 149 -0.24 -18.87 19.60
C ASN A 149 1.00 -19.78 19.64
N ASN A 150 0.82 -21.11 19.59
CA ASN A 150 1.92 -22.06 19.59
C ASN A 150 2.49 -22.22 18.18
N LYS A 151 3.62 -21.53 17.93
CA LYS A 151 4.31 -21.53 16.64
C LYS A 151 4.68 -22.92 16.13
N GLN A 152 5.19 -23.79 17.01
CA GLN A 152 5.60 -25.15 16.61
C GLN A 152 4.38 -25.95 16.14
N ASN A 153 3.29 -25.93 16.90
CA ASN A 153 2.06 -26.60 16.53
C ASN A 153 1.49 -26.08 15.20
N ARG A 154 1.52 -24.76 14.96
CA ARG A 154 1.10 -24.19 13.65
C ARG A 154 1.96 -24.71 12.49
N GLN A 155 3.27 -24.79 12.68
CA GLN A 155 4.20 -25.33 11.68
C GLN A 155 3.95 -26.82 11.41
N ASP A 156 3.74 -27.60 12.46
CA ASP A 156 3.50 -29.05 12.34
C ASP A 156 2.19 -29.32 11.59
N LEU A 157 1.09 -28.65 11.98
CA LEU A 157 -0.20 -28.74 11.29
C LEU A 157 -0.13 -28.29 9.83
N PHE A 158 0.66 -27.26 9.53
CA PHE A 158 0.90 -26.82 8.16
C PHE A 158 1.61 -27.89 7.33
N LYS A 159 2.65 -28.52 7.88
CA LYS A 159 3.36 -29.62 7.21
C LYS A 159 2.44 -30.84 7.02
N GLU A 160 1.67 -31.20 8.03
CA GLU A 160 0.69 -32.29 7.95
C GLU A 160 -0.33 -32.06 6.83
N LEU A 161 -0.87 -30.84 6.72
CA LEU A 161 -1.77 -30.45 5.64
C LEU A 161 -1.12 -30.68 4.26
N ILE A 162 0.15 -30.27 4.09
CA ILE A 162 0.87 -30.46 2.82
C ILE A 162 1.01 -31.94 2.51
N ILE A 163 1.45 -32.75 3.49
CA ILE A 163 1.69 -34.18 3.31
C ILE A 163 0.38 -34.89 2.93
N GLN A 164 -0.71 -34.62 3.65
CA GLN A 164 -1.98 -35.28 3.45
C GLN A 164 -2.61 -34.99 2.08
N ASN A 165 -2.41 -33.77 1.55
CA ASN A 165 -3.15 -33.30 0.38
C ASN A 165 -2.32 -33.21 -0.91
N PHE A 166 -0.99 -33.08 -0.82
CA PHE A 166 -0.14 -32.80 -1.98
C PHE A 166 0.96 -33.84 -2.22
N ASN A 167 1.30 -34.69 -1.25
CA ASN A 167 2.41 -35.66 -1.38
C ASN A 167 2.20 -36.68 -2.51
N THR A 168 0.94 -37.04 -2.81
CA THR A 168 0.62 -37.95 -3.93
C THR A 168 0.84 -37.30 -5.30
N TYR A 169 0.70 -35.97 -5.38
CA TYR A 169 0.71 -35.24 -6.66
C TYR A 169 2.04 -34.56 -6.95
N ILE A 170 2.80 -34.21 -5.92
CA ILE A 170 4.12 -33.58 -6.06
C ILE A 170 5.14 -34.52 -5.40
N PRO A 171 5.96 -35.21 -6.21
CA PRO A 171 6.91 -36.18 -5.69
C PRO A 171 7.98 -35.50 -4.81
N ASN A 172 8.54 -36.26 -3.87
CA ASN A 172 9.66 -35.85 -3.00
C ASN A 172 9.39 -34.68 -2.03
N ILE A 173 8.15 -34.20 -1.87
CA ILE A 173 7.80 -33.14 -0.89
C ILE A 173 8.34 -33.46 0.51
N ASN A 174 8.18 -34.72 0.96
CA ASN A 174 8.59 -35.14 2.30
C ASN A 174 10.09 -34.94 2.57
N GLN A 175 10.94 -34.98 1.54
CA GLN A 175 12.38 -34.74 1.70
C GLN A 175 12.66 -33.29 2.12
N PHE A 176 11.89 -32.34 1.60
CA PHE A 176 12.03 -30.92 1.90
C PHE A 176 11.37 -30.53 3.23
N LEU A 177 10.19 -31.08 3.54
CA LEU A 177 9.44 -30.72 4.76
C LEU A 177 10.15 -31.10 6.07
N ASN A 178 11.00 -32.13 6.02
CA ASN A 178 11.71 -32.67 7.17
C ASN A 178 13.07 -31.99 7.43
N LEU A 179 13.47 -31.01 6.61
CA LEU A 179 14.69 -30.24 6.83
C LEU A 179 14.50 -29.29 8.02
N LYS A 180 15.24 -29.53 9.11
CA LYS A 180 15.19 -28.70 10.32
C LYS A 180 15.69 -27.28 10.09
N GLU A 181 16.60 -27.08 9.14
CA GLU A 181 17.24 -25.79 8.84
C GLU A 181 16.47 -24.94 7.81
N ASP A 182 15.24 -25.34 7.45
CA ASP A 182 14.43 -24.64 6.45
C ASP A 182 13.02 -24.26 6.96
N PRO A 183 12.92 -23.39 7.99
CA PRO A 183 11.64 -23.02 8.59
C PRO A 183 10.73 -22.21 7.66
N GLN A 184 11.26 -21.62 6.58
CA GLN A 184 10.50 -20.90 5.55
C GLN A 184 10.19 -21.78 4.32
N LEU A 185 10.59 -23.05 4.33
CA LEU A 185 10.43 -23.97 3.21
C LEU A 185 11.01 -23.42 1.89
N GLN A 186 12.13 -22.69 1.98
CA GLN A 186 12.84 -22.11 0.84
C GLN A 186 13.25 -23.19 -0.16
N ASN A 187 13.79 -24.32 0.30
CA ASN A 187 14.23 -25.39 -0.60
C ASN A 187 13.04 -26.00 -1.35
N LEU A 188 11.90 -26.15 -0.67
CA LEU A 188 10.67 -26.61 -1.32
C LEU A 188 10.16 -25.59 -2.34
N LEU A 189 10.17 -24.30 -2.01
CA LEU A 189 9.79 -23.24 -2.96
C LEU A 189 10.69 -23.24 -4.21
N GLU A 190 12.00 -23.30 -4.04
CA GLU A 190 12.96 -23.35 -5.15
C GLU A 190 12.77 -24.60 -6.01
N TYR A 191 12.53 -25.76 -5.40
CA TYR A 191 12.16 -26.99 -6.10
C TYR A 191 10.90 -26.81 -6.95
N LEU A 192 9.85 -26.22 -6.38
CA LEU A 192 8.58 -25.99 -7.09
C LEU A 192 8.75 -24.98 -8.23
N PHE A 193 9.56 -23.93 -8.06
CA PHE A 193 9.89 -22.99 -9.13
C PHE A 193 10.65 -23.66 -10.27
N PHE A 194 11.59 -24.54 -9.93
CA PHE A 194 12.32 -25.34 -10.93
C PHE A 194 11.38 -26.27 -11.69
N GLN A 195 10.51 -27.01 -11.00
CA GLN A 195 9.55 -27.91 -11.65
C GLN A 195 8.62 -27.21 -12.65
N GLN A 196 8.20 -25.98 -12.34
CA GLN A 196 7.35 -25.19 -13.22
C GLN A 196 8.12 -24.43 -14.30
N ASN A 197 9.45 -24.58 -14.37
CA ASN A 197 10.33 -23.82 -15.26
C ASN A 197 10.20 -22.29 -15.12
N ILE A 198 9.91 -21.80 -13.91
CA ILE A 198 9.74 -20.37 -13.57
C ILE A 198 10.91 -19.81 -12.76
N SER A 199 12.03 -20.52 -12.72
CA SER A 199 13.25 -20.10 -12.02
C SER A 199 13.89 -18.88 -12.70
N SER A 200 14.32 -17.92 -11.90
CA SER A 200 14.98 -16.70 -12.38
C SER A 200 16.42 -17.00 -12.80
N LYS A 201 16.73 -16.99 -14.10
CA LYS A 201 18.06 -16.54 -14.52
C LYS A 201 18.06 -15.02 -14.33
N GLN A 202 18.77 -14.52 -13.32
CA GLN A 202 18.91 -13.09 -13.11
C GLN A 202 19.73 -12.49 -14.26
N LEU A 203 19.08 -11.82 -15.20
CA LEU A 203 19.74 -10.75 -15.95
C LEU A 203 19.75 -9.49 -15.05
N GLU A 204 20.82 -8.70 -15.09
CA GLU A 204 21.01 -7.54 -14.19
C GLU A 204 19.83 -6.54 -14.23
N VAL A 205 19.11 -6.50 -15.35
CA VAL A 205 17.98 -5.59 -15.62
C VAL A 205 16.65 -6.10 -15.01
N GLU A 206 16.51 -7.39 -14.70
CA GLU A 206 15.25 -7.98 -14.26
C GLU A 206 15.04 -7.87 -12.74
N ALA A 207 13.78 -7.81 -12.32
CA ALA A 207 13.43 -7.99 -10.92
C ALA A 207 13.73 -9.44 -10.51
N SER A 208 14.25 -9.67 -9.30
CA SER A 208 14.31 -11.04 -8.78
C SER A 208 12.91 -11.65 -8.78
N TYR A 209 12.75 -12.92 -9.15
CA TYR A 209 11.44 -13.61 -9.20
C TYR A 209 10.38 -12.98 -10.13
N GLU A 210 10.77 -12.14 -11.11
CA GLU A 210 9.82 -11.54 -12.06
C GLU A 210 8.97 -12.56 -12.81
N PHE A 211 9.57 -13.67 -13.27
CA PHE A 211 8.85 -14.78 -13.91
C PHE A 211 7.86 -15.47 -12.97
N VAL A 212 8.23 -15.62 -11.69
CA VAL A 212 7.33 -16.19 -10.68
C VAL A 212 6.13 -15.27 -10.46
N ILE A 213 6.35 -13.96 -10.35
CA ILE A 213 5.27 -12.97 -10.23
C ILE A 213 4.36 -13.01 -11.47
N SER A 214 4.95 -13.06 -12.66
CA SER A 214 4.18 -13.14 -13.91
C SER A 214 3.31 -14.38 -13.96
N TRP A 215 3.88 -15.53 -13.58
CA TRP A 215 3.17 -16.80 -13.53
C TRP A 215 2.07 -16.80 -12.47
N LEU A 216 2.36 -16.35 -11.24
CA LEU A 216 1.38 -16.32 -10.15
C LEU A 216 0.18 -15.45 -10.49
N LEU A 217 0.41 -14.28 -11.11
CA LEU A 217 -0.63 -13.29 -11.37
C LEU A 217 -1.24 -13.37 -12.78
N ASN A 218 -0.78 -14.31 -13.62
CA ASN A 218 -1.15 -14.42 -15.03
C ASN A 218 -0.90 -13.10 -15.80
N ILE A 219 0.27 -12.49 -15.59
CA ILE A 219 0.71 -11.31 -16.34
C ILE A 219 1.34 -11.81 -17.65
N SER A 220 0.72 -11.45 -18.77
CA SER A 220 1.18 -11.87 -20.11
C SER A 220 2.48 -11.18 -20.53
N ASN A 221 2.61 -9.89 -20.22
CA ASN A 221 3.81 -9.13 -20.51
C ASN A 221 3.91 -7.89 -19.60
N PHE A 222 5.13 -7.57 -19.17
CA PHE A 222 5.43 -6.25 -18.60
C PHE A 222 5.62 -5.25 -19.74
N GLN A 223 4.81 -4.20 -19.77
CA GLN A 223 4.78 -3.27 -20.89
C GLN A 223 5.98 -2.33 -20.89
N GLN A 224 6.35 -1.77 -19.74
CA GLN A 224 7.40 -0.76 -19.64
C GLN A 224 8.09 -0.78 -18.27
N THR A 225 9.41 -0.61 -18.28
CA THR A 225 10.17 -0.19 -17.08
C THR A 225 10.02 1.32 -16.90
N ILE A 226 9.30 1.74 -15.87
CA ILE A 226 9.03 3.15 -15.57
C ILE A 226 10.21 3.79 -14.84
N TYR A 227 10.81 3.02 -13.93
CA TYR A 227 11.91 3.48 -13.09
C TYR A 227 12.89 2.35 -12.84
N TYR A 228 14.17 2.68 -12.96
CA TYR A 228 15.25 1.73 -12.76
C TYR A 228 16.44 2.41 -12.09
N THR A 229 16.83 1.89 -10.94
CA THR A 229 18.08 2.22 -10.25
C THR A 229 18.73 0.94 -9.73
N PRO A 230 19.99 1.00 -9.26
CA PRO A 230 20.61 -0.13 -8.57
C PRO A 230 19.80 -0.67 -7.38
N PHE A 231 18.91 0.15 -6.81
CA PHE A 231 18.17 -0.15 -5.58
C PHE A 231 16.67 -0.34 -5.78
N CYS A 232 16.12 -0.03 -6.96
CA CYS A 232 14.69 -0.13 -7.20
C CYS A 232 14.38 -0.39 -8.68
N VAL A 233 13.37 -1.22 -8.90
CA VAL A 233 12.76 -1.42 -10.21
C VAL A 233 11.26 -1.26 -10.11
N ILE A 234 10.69 -0.49 -11.05
CA ILE A 234 9.26 -0.30 -11.20
C ILE A 234 8.88 -0.60 -12.65
N LYS A 235 7.94 -1.54 -12.84
CA LYS A 235 7.43 -1.90 -14.16
C LYS A 235 5.91 -1.85 -14.18
N SER A 236 5.34 -1.48 -15.33
CA SER A 236 3.91 -1.48 -15.60
C SER A 236 3.43 -2.71 -16.35
N PHE A 237 2.16 -3.04 -16.17
CA PHE A 237 1.46 -4.11 -16.88
C PHE A 237 -0.06 -3.85 -16.88
N ASP A 238 -0.76 -4.47 -17.84
CA ASP A 238 -2.22 -4.49 -17.85
C ASP A 238 -2.75 -5.34 -16.70
N THR A 239 -3.74 -4.83 -15.98
CA THR A 239 -4.34 -5.57 -14.88
C THR A 239 -4.98 -6.86 -15.37
N PRO A 240 -4.53 -8.04 -14.89
CA PRO A 240 -5.11 -9.32 -15.30
C PRO A 240 -6.58 -9.45 -14.88
N GLU A 241 -7.41 -10.11 -15.69
CA GLU A 241 -8.85 -10.30 -15.40
C GLU A 241 -9.10 -10.97 -14.04
N ILE A 242 -8.22 -11.89 -13.66
CA ILE A 242 -8.26 -12.54 -12.36
C ILE A 242 -8.15 -11.56 -11.18
N ILE A 243 -7.31 -10.53 -11.32
CA ILE A 243 -7.16 -9.47 -10.32
C ILE A 243 -8.38 -8.55 -10.32
N LYS A 244 -8.96 -8.26 -11.49
CA LYS A 244 -10.19 -7.46 -11.60
C LYS A 244 -11.38 -8.10 -10.88
N LYS A 245 -11.46 -9.44 -10.85
CA LYS A 245 -12.50 -10.16 -10.08
C LYS A 245 -12.33 -10.06 -8.56
N MET A 246 -11.10 -9.86 -8.09
CA MET A 246 -10.76 -9.90 -6.66
C MET A 246 -10.75 -8.53 -5.98
N ILE A 247 -10.51 -7.47 -6.76
CA ILE A 247 -10.34 -6.11 -6.27
C ILE A 247 -11.45 -5.24 -6.87
N ASP A 248 -12.31 -4.69 -6.02
CA ASP A 248 -13.35 -3.76 -6.45
C ASP A 248 -12.74 -2.49 -7.05
N ASN A 249 -13.31 -2.00 -8.15
CA ASN A 249 -12.78 -0.86 -8.94
C ASN A 249 -11.30 -1.01 -9.35
N SER A 250 -10.88 -2.23 -9.69
CA SER A 250 -9.51 -2.51 -10.14
C SER A 250 -9.09 -1.60 -11.32
N PRO A 251 -7.88 -1.01 -11.31
CA PRO A 251 -7.46 -0.11 -12.37
C PRO A 251 -7.23 -0.87 -13.69
N LYS A 252 -7.21 -0.17 -14.82
CA LYS A 252 -6.84 -0.77 -16.12
C LYS A 252 -5.40 -1.26 -16.15
N MET A 253 -4.50 -0.49 -15.56
CA MET A 253 -3.07 -0.77 -15.49
C MET A 253 -2.57 -0.67 -14.06
N MET A 254 -1.58 -1.51 -13.75
CA MET A 254 -0.89 -1.54 -12.47
C MET A 254 0.60 -1.39 -12.68
N ILE A 255 1.30 -1.06 -11.60
CA ILE A 255 2.74 -1.20 -11.52
C ILE A 255 3.10 -2.11 -10.37
N PHE A 256 4.24 -2.77 -10.47
CA PHE A 256 4.90 -3.34 -9.31
C PHE A 256 6.16 -2.55 -8.99
N LYS A 257 6.44 -2.39 -7.69
CA LYS A 257 7.68 -1.85 -7.14
C LYS A 257 8.42 -2.96 -6.41
N GLN A 258 9.68 -3.17 -6.75
CA GLN A 258 10.61 -4.02 -6.00
C GLN A 258 11.84 -3.20 -5.64
N LYS A 259 12.27 -3.24 -4.37
CA LYS A 259 13.59 -2.74 -3.98
C LYS A 259 14.63 -3.85 -4.15
N LYS A 260 15.71 -3.55 -4.86
CA LYS A 260 16.87 -4.43 -5.03
C LYS A 260 17.74 -4.30 -3.79
N ILE A 261 17.58 -5.23 -2.85
CA ILE A 261 18.45 -5.27 -1.67
C ILE A 261 19.72 -6.04 -2.05
N LEU A 262 20.85 -5.34 -2.14
CA LEU A 262 22.15 -5.97 -2.36
C LEU A 262 22.65 -6.53 -1.02
N ASN A 263 22.80 -7.85 -0.90
CA ASN A 263 23.13 -8.55 0.35
C ASN A 263 24.44 -8.06 1.02
N ASN A 264 25.33 -7.41 0.27
CA ASN A 264 26.61 -6.88 0.78
C ASN A 264 26.58 -5.36 1.03
N HIS A 265 25.41 -4.73 0.95
CA HIS A 265 25.31 -3.29 1.18
C HIS A 265 25.35 -2.97 2.67
N LYS A 266 26.12 -1.94 3.05
CA LYS A 266 26.27 -1.47 4.43
C LYS A 266 24.94 -1.16 5.14
N TYR A 267 23.89 -0.88 4.39
CA TYR A 267 22.55 -0.50 4.89
C TYR A 267 21.46 -1.57 4.60
N TYR A 268 21.83 -2.83 4.37
CA TYR A 268 20.90 -3.92 4.06
C TYR A 268 19.70 -3.98 5.01
N GLU A 269 19.94 -3.98 6.33
CA GLU A 269 18.89 -4.04 7.36
C GLU A 269 17.97 -2.81 7.34
N GLU A 270 18.52 -1.62 7.11
CA GLU A 270 17.73 -0.39 7.01
C GLU A 270 16.81 -0.42 5.78
N PHE A 271 17.31 -0.90 4.63
CA PHE A 271 16.49 -1.05 3.43
C PHE A 271 15.35 -2.04 3.65
N ARG A 272 15.60 -3.17 4.32
CA ARG A 272 14.57 -4.15 4.67
C ARG A 272 13.48 -3.50 5.55
N GLN A 273 13.87 -2.82 6.62
CA GLN A 273 12.95 -2.13 7.52
C GLN A 273 12.13 -1.04 6.82
N ASN A 274 12.72 -0.32 5.87
CA ASN A 274 12.03 0.72 5.12
C ASN A 274 10.88 0.16 4.25
N ILE A 275 11.01 -1.06 3.72
CA ILE A 275 9.95 -1.65 2.88
C ILE A 275 8.78 -2.14 3.73
N ASP A 276 9.06 -2.79 4.86
CA ASP A 276 7.97 -3.22 5.77
C ASP A 276 7.19 -2.01 6.28
N ARG A 277 7.89 -0.92 6.57
CA ARG A 277 7.27 0.37 6.92
C ARG A 277 6.44 0.95 5.78
N GLU A 278 6.93 0.89 4.53
CA GLU A 278 6.18 1.34 3.34
C GLU A 278 4.86 0.57 3.22
N ILE A 279 4.89 -0.76 3.33
CA ILE A 279 3.70 -1.62 3.33
C ILE A 279 2.74 -1.20 4.45
N GLU A 280 3.22 -1.06 5.69
CA GLU A 280 2.38 -0.68 6.83
C GLU A 280 1.73 0.71 6.70
N ILE A 281 2.43 1.68 6.10
CA ILE A 281 1.89 3.02 5.84
C ILE A 281 0.84 2.94 4.74
N SER A 282 1.14 2.21 3.67
CA SER A 282 0.23 2.01 2.55
C SER A 282 -1.09 1.34 2.98
N GLU A 283 -1.03 0.34 3.87
CA GLU A 283 -2.20 -0.30 4.48
C GLU A 283 -3.02 0.64 5.40
N LYS A 284 -2.41 1.71 5.92
CA LYS A 284 -3.12 2.77 6.66
C LYS A 284 -3.79 3.75 5.72
N ASN A 285 -3.17 4.01 4.57
CA ASN A 285 -3.64 4.95 3.55
C ASN A 285 -4.85 4.43 2.78
N LYS A 286 -5.13 3.12 2.79
CA LYS A 286 -6.21 2.50 2.00
C LYS A 286 -7.61 3.12 2.16
N ASP A 287 -7.88 3.77 3.30
CA ASP A 287 -9.16 4.40 3.59
C ASP A 287 -9.24 5.85 3.06
N TYR A 288 -8.18 6.35 2.42
CA TYR A 288 -7.97 7.74 2.01
C TYR A 288 -7.67 7.80 0.50
N LYS A 289 -8.42 8.60 -0.25
CA LYS A 289 -8.40 8.55 -1.73
C LYS A 289 -7.20 9.25 -2.34
N GLN A 290 -6.63 10.21 -1.62
CA GLN A 290 -5.55 11.10 -2.09
C GLN A 290 -4.20 10.70 -1.50
N LEU A 291 -4.15 9.55 -0.84
CA LEU A 291 -2.92 8.91 -0.39
C LEU A 291 -2.74 7.61 -1.18
N LEU A 292 -1.57 7.45 -1.77
CA LEU A 292 -1.23 6.22 -2.47
C LEU A 292 -1.30 5.06 -1.47
N SER A 293 -2.10 4.07 -1.85
CA SER A 293 -2.21 2.80 -1.16
C SER A 293 -1.91 1.68 -2.12
N ASN A 294 -1.41 0.57 -1.60
CA ASN A 294 -1.19 -0.62 -2.38
C ASN A 294 -2.53 -1.32 -2.57
N LEU A 295 -2.70 -1.91 -3.75
CA LEU A 295 -3.84 -2.77 -4.03
C LEU A 295 -3.59 -4.11 -3.31
N PHE A 296 -2.38 -4.63 -3.49
CA PHE A 296 -1.87 -5.75 -2.72
C PHE A 296 -0.33 -5.78 -2.74
N TYR A 297 0.25 -6.72 -2.00
CA TYR A 297 1.66 -7.08 -2.12
C TYR A 297 1.85 -8.60 -2.11
N ILE A 298 3.01 -9.03 -2.59
CA ILE A 298 3.49 -10.41 -2.53
C ILE A 298 4.87 -10.37 -1.90
N ARG A 299 5.20 -11.33 -1.04
CA ARG A 299 6.55 -11.54 -0.55
C ARG A 299 6.99 -12.94 -0.95
N ILE A 300 8.15 -13.02 -1.61
CA ILE A 300 8.79 -14.30 -1.95
C ILE A 300 10.10 -14.35 -1.17
N LEU A 301 10.19 -15.29 -0.22
CA LEU A 301 11.24 -15.32 0.80
C LEU A 301 11.26 -13.99 1.56
N ASP A 302 12.35 -13.22 1.45
CA ASP A 302 12.48 -11.90 2.06
C ASP A 302 12.30 -10.73 1.07
N LYS A 303 11.89 -10.99 -0.17
CA LYS A 303 11.75 -9.97 -1.22
C LYS A 303 10.28 -9.58 -1.41
N PRO A 304 9.87 -8.37 -0.98
CA PRO A 304 8.52 -7.84 -1.21
C PRO A 304 8.36 -7.23 -2.61
N PHE A 305 7.17 -7.38 -3.17
CA PHE A 305 6.69 -6.82 -4.42
C PHE A 305 5.39 -6.09 -4.12
N ILE A 306 5.40 -4.76 -4.25
CA ILE A 306 4.27 -3.91 -3.94
C ILE A 306 3.53 -3.59 -5.24
N PHE A 307 2.23 -3.86 -5.29
CA PHE A 307 1.40 -3.62 -6.46
C PHE A 307 0.47 -2.44 -6.21
N ILE A 308 0.60 -1.42 -7.06
CA ILE A 308 -0.15 -0.18 -6.94
C ILE A 308 -0.76 0.19 -8.29
N LYS A 309 -1.76 1.07 -8.26
CA LYS A 309 -2.34 1.66 -9.47
C LYS A 309 -1.27 2.41 -10.27
N TYR A 310 -1.29 2.28 -11.58
CA TYR A 310 -0.47 3.11 -12.46
C TYR A 310 -1.05 4.53 -12.55
N TYR A 311 -0.20 5.53 -12.32
CA TYR A 311 -0.52 6.93 -12.55
C TYR A 311 0.32 7.42 -13.72
N LYS A 312 -0.32 8.00 -14.72
CA LYS A 312 0.33 8.38 -15.97
C LYS A 312 1.29 9.56 -15.80
N TYR A 313 0.99 10.45 -14.86
CA TYR A 313 1.76 11.68 -14.66
C TYR A 313 2.13 11.89 -13.20
N THR A 314 3.28 12.52 -12.98
CA THR A 314 3.58 13.24 -11.74
C THR A 314 3.33 14.74 -11.94
N LEU A 315 3.18 15.49 -10.85
CA LEU A 315 3.11 16.95 -10.92
C LEU A 315 4.38 17.55 -11.56
N SER A 316 5.53 16.91 -11.37
CA SER A 316 6.76 17.33 -12.04
C SER A 316 6.68 17.21 -13.57
N ASP A 317 5.96 16.22 -14.10
CA ASP A 317 5.78 16.06 -15.54
C ASP A 317 4.90 17.18 -16.10
N ILE A 318 3.87 17.58 -15.33
CA ILE A 318 3.01 18.72 -15.68
C ILE A 318 3.82 20.03 -15.69
N PHE A 319 4.70 20.24 -14.69
CA PHE A 319 5.56 21.42 -14.66
C PHE A 319 6.48 21.52 -15.88
N LYS A 320 7.03 20.40 -16.36
CA LYS A 320 7.84 20.37 -17.58
C LYS A 320 7.03 20.78 -18.82
N GLN A 321 5.75 20.43 -18.88
CA GLN A 321 4.86 20.83 -19.98
C GLN A 321 4.56 22.34 -19.94
N TRP A 322 4.33 22.89 -18.75
CA TRP A 322 3.97 24.30 -18.57
C TRP A 322 5.09 25.30 -18.85
N MET A 323 6.35 24.93 -18.60
CA MET A 323 7.49 25.84 -18.73
C MET A 323 7.66 26.46 -20.12
N ASN A 324 7.10 25.85 -21.17
CA ASN A 324 7.29 26.27 -22.56
C ASN A 324 5.97 26.52 -23.33
N GLN A 325 4.83 26.63 -22.63
CA GLN A 325 3.52 26.66 -23.28
C GLN A 325 2.57 27.71 -22.69
N ASN A 326 1.67 28.21 -23.54
CA ASN A 326 0.55 29.02 -23.08
C ASN A 326 -0.58 28.10 -22.62
N VAL A 327 -0.69 27.89 -21.31
CA VAL A 327 -1.62 26.94 -20.71
C VAL A 327 -3.03 27.54 -20.64
N LYS A 328 -3.99 26.93 -21.35
CA LYS A 328 -5.42 27.31 -21.22
C LYS A 328 -5.91 27.10 -19.79
N PHE A 329 -6.76 28.00 -19.31
CA PHE A 329 -7.34 27.97 -17.96
C PHE A 329 -6.28 27.89 -16.83
N TYR A 330 -5.09 28.45 -17.06
CA TYR A 330 -3.95 28.33 -16.14
C TYR A 330 -4.30 28.64 -14.68
N LYS A 331 -4.84 29.83 -14.38
CA LYS A 331 -5.20 30.20 -13.00
C LYS A 331 -6.18 29.22 -12.35
N LEU A 332 -7.16 28.75 -13.11
CA LEU A 332 -8.16 27.80 -12.62
C LEU A 332 -7.51 26.45 -12.28
N LYS A 333 -6.56 26.00 -13.12
CA LYS A 333 -5.74 24.81 -12.85
C LYS A 333 -4.87 24.99 -11.61
N VAL A 334 -4.28 26.17 -11.40
CA VAL A 334 -3.51 26.47 -10.19
C VAL A 334 -4.37 26.32 -8.94
N PHE A 335 -5.54 26.96 -8.89
CA PHE A 335 -6.43 26.83 -7.75
C PHE A 335 -6.89 25.39 -7.54
N TYR A 336 -7.26 24.70 -8.61
CA TYR A 336 -7.72 23.32 -8.55
C TYR A 336 -6.64 22.37 -8.01
N LEU A 337 -5.41 22.44 -8.53
CA LEU A 337 -4.30 21.62 -8.06
C LEU A 337 -3.93 21.95 -6.61
N CYS A 338 -3.88 23.23 -6.24
CA CYS A 338 -3.64 23.64 -4.85
C CYS A 338 -4.74 23.13 -3.91
N HIS A 339 -6.00 23.24 -4.31
CA HIS A 339 -7.13 22.73 -3.55
C HIS A 339 -7.06 21.20 -3.40
N SER A 340 -6.86 20.46 -4.50
CA SER A 340 -6.71 19.01 -4.44
C SER A 340 -5.53 18.57 -3.59
N PHE A 341 -4.39 19.27 -3.67
CA PHE A 341 -3.24 18.98 -2.81
C PHE A 341 -3.55 19.27 -1.34
N SER A 342 -4.32 20.32 -1.04
CA SER A 342 -4.72 20.64 0.34
C SER A 342 -5.56 19.54 0.98
N GLN A 343 -6.45 18.92 0.19
CA GLN A 343 -7.23 17.76 0.62
C GLN A 343 -6.29 16.58 0.92
N ALA A 344 -5.29 16.32 0.06
CA ALA A 344 -4.33 15.23 0.26
C ALA A 344 -3.49 15.44 1.54
N ILE A 345 -3.06 16.68 1.81
CA ILE A 345 -2.36 17.04 3.05
C ILE A 345 -3.25 16.88 4.28
N PHE A 346 -4.55 17.20 4.16
CA PHE A 346 -5.51 16.96 5.23
C PHE A 346 -5.67 15.47 5.52
N GLU A 347 -5.81 14.62 4.50
CA GLU A 347 -5.85 13.16 4.66
C GLU A 347 -4.55 12.60 5.29
N LEU A 348 -3.39 13.14 4.90
CA LEU A 348 -2.10 12.78 5.48
C LEU A 348 -2.03 13.09 6.99
N ASN A 349 -2.60 14.23 7.40
CA ASN A 349 -2.73 14.62 8.80
C ASN A 349 -3.72 13.72 9.57
N LEU A 350 -4.84 13.30 8.96
CA LEU A 350 -5.76 12.32 9.55
C LEU A 350 -5.10 10.95 9.77
N CYS A 351 -4.22 10.54 8.85
CA CYS A 351 -3.37 9.35 8.98
C CYS A 351 -2.30 9.46 10.06
N LYS A 352 -2.12 10.66 10.62
CA LYS A 352 -1.01 11.02 11.50
C LYS A 352 0.36 10.76 10.89
N SER A 353 0.50 11.02 9.59
CA SER A 353 1.73 10.77 8.84
C SER A 353 2.46 12.07 8.51
N ILE A 354 3.78 12.06 8.68
CA ILE A 354 4.69 13.12 8.24
C ILE A 354 5.46 12.55 7.06
N HIS A 355 5.32 13.16 5.88
CA HIS A 355 5.86 12.56 4.66
C HIS A 355 7.38 12.64 4.58
N ARG A 356 7.92 13.81 4.95
CA ARG A 356 9.35 14.17 4.97
C ARG A 356 10.07 14.21 3.60
N ASP A 357 9.34 14.04 2.51
CA ASP A 357 9.87 14.11 1.13
C ASP A 357 8.73 14.49 0.15
N LEU A 358 7.91 15.48 0.51
CA LEU A 358 6.91 16.00 -0.42
C LEU A 358 7.62 16.87 -1.46
N LYS A 359 7.53 16.44 -2.71
CA LYS A 359 8.05 17.14 -3.89
C LYS A 359 7.17 16.79 -5.10
N PRO A 360 7.21 17.58 -6.18
CA PRO A 360 6.34 17.35 -7.34
C PRO A 360 6.45 15.95 -7.98
N HIS A 361 7.61 15.28 -7.84
CA HIS A 361 7.83 13.91 -8.33
C HIS A 361 7.03 12.85 -7.54
N ASN A 362 6.62 13.17 -6.31
CA ASN A 362 5.91 12.27 -5.40
C ASN A 362 4.40 12.58 -5.35
N LEU A 363 3.91 13.45 -6.25
CA LEU A 363 2.52 13.82 -6.38
C LEU A 363 2.00 13.31 -7.73
N PHE A 364 1.09 12.33 -7.69
CA PHE A 364 0.64 11.58 -8.84
C PHE A 364 -0.72 12.07 -9.34
N LEU A 365 -0.93 11.98 -10.65
CA LEU A 365 -2.15 12.35 -11.38
C LEU A 365 -2.47 11.24 -12.38
N GLU A 366 -3.73 10.79 -12.41
CA GLU A 366 -4.13 9.62 -13.20
C GLU A 366 -4.14 9.90 -14.71
N ASP A 367 -4.97 10.83 -15.19
CA ASP A 367 -5.23 11.03 -16.61
C ASP A 367 -5.30 12.51 -17.01
N TRP A 368 -4.40 13.33 -16.44
CA TRP A 368 -4.37 14.78 -16.66
C TRP A 368 -4.50 15.15 -18.15
N ASN A 369 -5.61 15.80 -18.50
CA ASN A 369 -5.89 16.35 -19.83
C ASN A 369 -5.91 17.87 -19.72
N GLU A 370 -4.94 18.52 -20.36
CA GLU A 370 -4.76 19.96 -20.23
C GLU A 370 -5.81 20.79 -20.97
N ASP A 371 -6.47 20.24 -21.99
CA ASP A 371 -7.24 21.02 -22.95
C ASP A 371 -8.74 21.07 -22.64
N GLU A 372 -9.23 20.18 -21.80
CA GLU A 372 -10.67 20.02 -21.54
C GLU A 372 -11.00 20.32 -20.08
N PHE A 373 -11.73 21.42 -19.85
CA PHE A 373 -12.13 21.87 -18.51
C PHE A 373 -12.81 20.77 -17.70
N GLU A 374 -13.81 20.12 -18.28
CA GLU A 374 -14.60 19.09 -17.61
C GLU A 374 -13.77 17.86 -17.21
N LYS A 375 -12.65 17.60 -17.91
CA LYS A 375 -11.76 16.49 -17.60
C LYS A 375 -10.77 16.86 -16.49
N PHE A 376 -10.10 18.01 -16.57
CA PHE A 376 -9.04 18.30 -15.59
C PHE A 376 -9.58 18.48 -14.16
N ILE A 377 -10.80 18.99 -13.99
CA ILE A 377 -11.43 19.17 -12.67
C ILE A 377 -11.84 17.84 -12.00
N GLN A 378 -11.71 16.71 -12.69
CA GLN A 378 -11.98 15.39 -12.13
C GLN A 378 -10.73 14.74 -11.51
N TYR A 379 -9.53 15.24 -11.82
CA TYR A 379 -8.28 14.59 -11.42
C TYR A 379 -7.75 15.07 -10.08
N GLN A 380 -7.65 14.17 -9.12
CA GLN A 380 -7.11 14.50 -7.81
C GLN A 380 -5.61 14.19 -7.74
N ILE A 381 -4.87 15.04 -7.03
CA ILE A 381 -3.50 14.76 -6.60
C ILE A 381 -3.53 13.62 -5.59
N VAL A 382 -2.69 12.63 -5.85
CA VAL A 382 -2.42 11.53 -4.91
C VAL A 382 -0.98 11.64 -4.42
N ILE A 383 -0.77 11.74 -3.11
CA ILE A 383 0.55 11.73 -2.48
C ILE A 383 1.07 10.29 -2.45
N GLY A 384 2.29 10.04 -2.95
CA GLY A 384 2.93 8.73 -2.88
C GLY A 384 4.43 8.80 -2.54
N ASP A 385 5.11 7.66 -2.65
CA ASP A 385 6.50 7.47 -2.18
C ASP A 385 6.68 7.68 -0.66
N PHE A 386 6.09 6.77 0.11
CA PHE A 386 6.10 6.80 1.57
C PHE A 386 7.37 6.22 2.19
N ASP A 387 8.43 5.99 1.41
CA ASP A 387 9.69 5.36 1.85
C ASP A 387 10.30 6.04 3.07
N ARG A 388 10.16 7.37 3.14
CA ARG A 388 10.68 8.19 4.24
C ARG A 388 9.59 8.66 5.21
N SER A 389 8.33 8.28 5.03
CA SER A 389 7.22 8.80 5.83
C SER A 389 7.21 8.25 7.26
N LYS A 390 6.86 9.07 8.26
CA LYS A 390 6.81 8.71 9.69
C LYS A 390 5.40 8.84 10.26
N VAL A 391 4.94 7.81 10.97
CA VAL A 391 3.70 7.88 11.73
C VAL A 391 4.00 8.52 13.09
N GLN A 392 3.30 9.59 13.42
CA GLN A 392 3.41 10.23 14.72
C GLN A 392 2.79 9.32 15.78
N THR A 393 3.62 8.74 16.65
CA THR A 393 3.20 8.00 17.83
C THR A 393 2.92 8.94 18.99
N SER A 394 2.07 8.53 19.94
CA SER A 394 1.82 9.30 21.18
C SER A 394 3.12 9.45 21.99
N LYS A 395 3.22 10.48 22.84
CA LYS A 395 4.40 10.70 23.71
C LYS A 395 4.77 9.47 24.55
N GLN A 396 3.79 8.65 24.97
CA GLN A 396 4.02 7.42 25.75
C GLN A 396 4.56 6.25 24.91
N ASP A 397 4.14 6.11 23.65
CA ASP A 397 4.73 5.13 22.71
C ASP A 397 6.14 5.56 22.26
N TYR A 398 6.43 6.85 22.30
CA TYR A 398 7.73 7.44 21.95
C TYR A 398 8.83 6.96 22.91
N GLU A 399 8.56 6.92 24.21
CA GLU A 399 9.52 6.50 25.24
C GLU A 399 9.75 4.98 25.24
N GLN A 400 8.73 4.15 25.02
CA GLN A 400 8.91 2.70 24.95
C GLN A 400 9.61 2.21 23.67
N LYS A 401 9.48 2.93 22.55
CA LYS A 401 10.24 2.63 21.32
C LYS A 401 11.66 3.22 21.31
N LEU A 402 11.92 4.26 22.10
CA LEU A 402 13.24 4.88 22.24
C LEU A 402 14.27 3.96 22.91
N CYS A 403 13.86 2.97 23.70
CA CYS A 403 14.79 1.98 24.26
C CYS A 403 15.36 1.00 23.22
N LYS A 404 14.92 1.04 21.95
CA LYS A 404 15.50 0.21 20.87
C LYS A 404 15.92 0.97 19.61
N TYR A 405 15.52 2.23 19.40
CA TYR A 405 15.75 2.92 18.12
C TYR A 405 16.21 4.37 18.32
N ASN A 406 17.52 4.60 18.17
CA ASN A 406 18.15 5.92 18.06
C ASN A 406 17.85 6.59 16.71
N SER A 407 16.58 6.91 16.40
CA SER A 407 16.23 7.60 15.13
C SER A 407 15.29 8.80 15.33
N ALA A 408 15.56 9.59 16.37
CA ALA A 408 14.94 10.90 16.60
C ALA A 408 15.78 12.09 16.08
N LYS A 409 16.96 11.85 15.51
CA LYS A 409 17.78 12.87 14.83
C LYS A 409 17.95 12.49 13.37
N MET A 410 17.74 13.45 12.47
CA MET A 410 18.20 13.33 11.08
C MET A 410 19.71 13.03 11.09
N THR A 411 20.10 11.83 10.69
CA THR A 411 21.49 11.51 10.44
C THR A 411 21.88 11.99 9.04
N ILE A 412 23.18 12.17 8.84
CA ILE A 412 23.82 12.67 7.61
C ILE A 412 23.50 11.78 6.37
N PHE A 413 22.88 10.60 6.59
CA PHE A 413 22.47 9.64 5.55
C PHE A 413 21.18 10.01 4.79
N ASN A 414 20.52 11.12 5.11
CA ASN A 414 19.39 11.61 4.31
C ASN A 414 19.81 12.32 2.99
N SER A 415 21.10 12.31 2.65
CA SER A 415 21.75 13.02 1.53
C SER A 415 21.32 12.63 0.10
N GLU A 416 20.35 11.73 -0.07
CA GLU A 416 19.63 11.53 -1.34
C GLU A 416 18.30 12.33 -1.39
N ASN A 417 18.06 13.21 -0.41
CA ASN A 417 16.97 14.17 -0.41
C ASN A 417 17.10 15.13 -1.61
N SER A 418 15.96 15.60 -2.11
CA SER A 418 15.95 16.91 -2.76
C SER A 418 15.82 17.96 -1.67
N ASP A 419 16.95 18.42 -1.11
CA ASP A 419 17.00 19.44 -0.04
C ASP A 419 16.30 20.76 -0.44
N LEU A 420 15.94 20.91 -1.70
CA LEU A 420 15.22 22.05 -2.28
C LEU A 420 13.87 22.31 -1.64
N TYR A 421 13.13 21.26 -1.25
CA TYR A 421 11.79 21.39 -0.67
C TYR A 421 11.77 21.34 0.85
N ASP A 422 12.92 21.07 1.49
CA ASP A 422 13.00 20.99 2.94
C ASP A 422 12.77 22.37 3.58
N PRO A 423 12.11 22.44 4.75
CA PRO A 423 12.00 23.66 5.52
C PRO A 423 13.30 24.05 6.21
N PRO A 424 13.38 25.28 6.76
CA PRO A 424 14.57 25.74 7.47
C PRO A 424 14.87 25.01 8.78
N GLU A 425 13.82 24.56 9.48
CA GLU A 425 13.96 23.82 10.72
C GLU A 425 14.24 22.32 10.50
N THR A 426 14.87 21.70 11.51
CA THR A 426 15.13 20.25 11.55
C THR A 426 14.05 19.48 12.30
N ILE A 427 13.02 20.16 12.84
CA ILE A 427 11.98 19.54 13.67
C ILE A 427 10.90 18.93 12.77
N GLU A 428 10.71 17.62 12.89
CA GLU A 428 9.72 16.86 12.12
C GLU A 428 8.32 16.95 12.76
N THR A 429 7.56 17.99 12.42
CA THR A 429 6.12 18.12 12.77
C THR A 429 5.25 18.16 11.51
N TYR A 430 3.91 18.18 11.61
CA TYR A 430 3.07 18.43 10.43
C TYR A 430 3.34 19.78 9.76
N LYS A 431 3.93 20.74 10.49
CA LYS A 431 4.33 22.04 9.92
C LYS A 431 5.48 21.89 8.91
N TYR A 432 6.18 20.76 8.95
CA TYR A 432 7.16 20.36 7.93
C TYR A 432 6.47 20.12 6.58
N ASN A 433 5.42 19.29 6.56
CA ASN A 433 4.61 19.09 5.36
C ASN A 433 4.00 20.42 4.86
N MET A 434 3.75 21.36 5.78
CA MET A 434 3.12 22.63 5.39
C MET A 434 4.03 23.56 4.60
N TRP A 435 5.31 23.60 4.95
CA TRP A 435 6.30 24.30 4.14
C TRP A 435 6.38 23.69 2.73
N GLN A 436 6.50 22.36 2.64
CA GLN A 436 6.55 21.64 1.38
C GLN A 436 5.30 21.91 0.53
N PHE A 437 4.11 21.90 1.16
CA PHE A 437 2.86 22.30 0.50
C PHE A 437 2.93 23.72 -0.06
N GLY A 438 3.30 24.70 0.77
CA GLY A 438 3.38 26.11 0.35
C GLY A 438 4.35 26.31 -0.81
N LEU A 439 5.52 25.68 -0.77
CA LEU A 439 6.55 25.80 -1.79
C LEU A 439 6.13 25.15 -3.12
N ILE A 440 5.47 23.99 -3.05
CA ILE A 440 4.93 23.34 -4.23
C ILE A 440 3.80 24.18 -4.81
N CYS A 441 2.85 24.67 -4.01
CA CYS A 441 1.77 25.55 -4.48
C CYS A 441 2.29 26.86 -5.09
N PHE A 442 3.34 27.44 -4.52
CA PHE A 442 4.01 28.60 -5.10
C PHE A 442 4.65 28.25 -6.45
N THR A 443 5.28 27.07 -6.55
CA THR A 443 5.83 26.56 -7.82
C THR A 443 4.74 26.29 -8.86
N ILE A 444 3.57 25.75 -8.46
CA ILE A 444 2.38 25.59 -9.31
C ILE A 444 1.97 26.97 -9.85
N ALA A 445 1.83 27.97 -8.97
CA ALA A 445 1.43 29.33 -9.34
C ALA A 445 2.47 30.06 -10.22
N ASN A 446 3.73 29.65 -10.15
CA ASN A 446 4.87 30.14 -10.93
C ASN A 446 5.17 29.26 -12.17
N ARG A 447 4.14 28.70 -12.79
CA ARG A 447 4.17 27.96 -14.08
C ARG A 447 5.09 26.73 -14.04
N GLY A 448 5.20 26.10 -12.88
CA GLY A 448 6.08 24.95 -12.67
C GLY A 448 7.57 25.30 -12.56
N ILE A 449 7.94 26.58 -12.66
CA ILE A 449 9.31 27.03 -12.44
C ILE A 449 9.53 27.08 -10.92
N PHE A 450 10.54 26.34 -10.44
CA PHE A 450 10.86 26.28 -9.01
C PHE A 450 11.01 27.68 -8.41
N ALA A 451 10.23 27.96 -7.36
CA ALA A 451 10.07 29.30 -6.80
C ALA A 451 10.94 29.56 -5.55
N GLY A 452 11.68 28.55 -5.07
CA GLY A 452 12.48 28.65 -3.83
C GLY A 452 13.97 28.88 -4.04
N HIS A 453 14.72 28.75 -2.93
CA HIS A 453 16.16 28.86 -2.91
C HIS A 453 16.84 27.60 -3.47
N ARG A 454 17.70 27.76 -4.48
CA ARG A 454 18.28 26.63 -5.24
C ARG A 454 19.29 25.78 -4.47
N LEU A 455 19.76 26.25 -3.31
CA LEU A 455 20.66 25.49 -2.44
C LEU A 455 19.91 24.79 -1.29
N GLY A 456 18.57 24.81 -1.31
CA GLY A 456 17.74 24.37 -0.19
C GLY A 456 17.54 25.46 0.86
N CYS A 457 16.71 25.15 1.86
CA CYS A 457 16.29 26.14 2.87
C CYS A 457 16.83 25.85 4.28
N ARG A 458 17.65 24.82 4.48
CA ARG A 458 18.17 24.48 5.81
C ARG A 458 19.04 25.61 6.35
N GLY A 459 18.72 26.11 7.55
CA GLY A 459 19.47 27.21 8.15
C GLY A 459 19.31 28.55 7.43
N LEU A 460 18.22 28.72 6.63
CA LEU A 460 17.95 29.92 5.84
C LEU A 460 18.11 31.22 6.64
N GLU A 461 18.94 32.13 6.14
CA GLU A 461 19.14 33.45 6.76
C GLU A 461 17.95 34.39 6.50
N ASP A 462 17.80 35.46 7.30
CA ASP A 462 16.67 36.39 7.14
C ASP A 462 16.70 37.13 5.80
N GLN A 463 17.89 37.41 5.27
CA GLN A 463 18.06 38.05 3.96
C GLN A 463 17.55 37.13 2.84
N GLU A 464 17.94 35.86 2.86
CA GLU A 464 17.49 34.85 1.90
C GLU A 464 15.98 34.62 2.03
N TYR A 465 15.47 34.51 3.26
CA TYR A 465 14.04 34.41 3.51
C TYR A 465 13.25 35.56 2.87
N ASN A 466 13.71 36.79 3.11
CA ASN A 466 13.04 37.98 2.56
C ASN A 466 13.10 38.04 1.04
N LEU A 467 14.17 37.51 0.43
CA LEU A 467 14.36 37.47 -1.02
C LEU A 467 13.45 36.44 -1.73
N TYR A 468 13.16 35.30 -1.10
CA TYR A 468 12.46 34.19 -1.76
C TYR A 468 11.05 33.91 -1.25
N PHE A 469 10.76 34.15 0.03
CA PHE A 469 9.57 33.58 0.68
C PHE A 469 8.69 34.60 1.42
N SER A 470 9.17 35.83 1.63
CA SER A 470 8.32 36.90 2.18
C SER A 470 7.10 37.15 1.29
N LEU A 471 6.02 37.70 1.85
CA LEU A 471 4.84 38.08 1.07
C LEU A 471 5.21 39.01 -0.10
N GLN A 472 6.08 39.98 0.14
CA GLN A 472 6.56 40.90 -0.89
C GLN A 472 7.35 40.17 -2.00
N ALA A 473 8.19 39.19 -1.65
CA ALA A 473 8.89 38.39 -2.65
C ALA A 473 7.93 37.56 -3.51
N ILE A 474 6.92 36.95 -2.88
CA ILE A 474 5.88 36.17 -3.58
C ILE A 474 5.05 37.08 -4.51
N GLU A 475 4.63 38.25 -4.04
CA GLU A 475 3.91 39.25 -4.84
C GLU A 475 4.74 39.69 -6.06
N ASN A 476 6.01 40.06 -5.85
CA ASN A 476 6.91 40.46 -6.93
C ASN A 476 7.11 39.33 -7.96
N LYS A 477 7.24 38.08 -7.49
CA LYS A 477 7.44 36.92 -8.36
C LYS A 477 6.21 36.61 -9.22
N LEU A 478 5.01 36.78 -8.66
CA LEU A 478 3.74 36.45 -9.31
C LEU A 478 2.98 37.67 -9.87
N GLN A 479 3.60 38.85 -9.91
CA GLN A 479 2.96 40.12 -10.28
C GLN A 479 2.20 40.06 -11.61
N ASN A 480 2.73 39.33 -12.59
CA ASN A 480 2.14 39.21 -13.93
C ASN A 480 0.94 38.25 -14.00
N GLU A 481 0.76 37.43 -12.96
CA GLU A 481 -0.31 36.44 -12.92
C GLU A 481 -1.57 36.99 -12.23
N ASN A 482 -1.53 38.13 -11.54
CA ASN A 482 -2.71 38.78 -10.92
C ASN A 482 -3.60 37.80 -10.12
N TYR A 483 -3.03 37.18 -9.07
CA TYR A 483 -3.77 36.32 -8.13
C TYR A 483 -4.42 37.14 -7.01
N PRO A 484 -5.52 36.65 -6.39
CA PRO A 484 -6.13 37.27 -5.21
C PRO A 484 -5.16 37.35 -4.03
N GLN A 485 -5.30 38.41 -3.24
CA GLN A 485 -4.39 38.69 -2.13
C GLN A 485 -4.49 37.65 -1.01
N GLU A 486 -5.66 37.04 -0.80
CA GLU A 486 -5.84 35.95 0.15
C GLU A 486 -4.98 34.72 -0.21
N PHE A 487 -4.86 34.41 -1.50
CA PHE A 487 -4.04 33.30 -1.98
C PHE A 487 -2.54 33.57 -1.76
N LEU A 488 -2.07 34.78 -2.07
CA LEU A 488 -0.67 35.15 -1.84
C LEU A 488 -0.31 35.13 -0.35
N LYS A 489 -1.19 35.63 0.51
CA LYS A 489 -1.04 35.57 1.98
C LYS A 489 -1.01 34.13 2.48
N LEU A 490 -1.84 33.25 1.94
CA LEU A 490 -1.83 31.82 2.29
C LEU A 490 -0.49 31.17 1.97
N LEU A 491 0.07 31.43 0.78
CA LEU A 491 1.40 30.92 0.40
C LEU A 491 2.48 31.42 1.37
N ALA A 492 2.49 32.73 1.67
CA ALA A 492 3.44 33.33 2.62
C ALA A 492 3.32 32.73 4.02
N GLN A 493 2.10 32.49 4.50
CA GLN A 493 1.86 31.86 5.82
C GLN A 493 2.35 30.41 5.87
N CYS A 494 2.16 29.64 4.80
CA CYS A 494 2.69 28.27 4.71
C CYS A 494 4.22 28.25 4.71
N LEU A 495 4.83 29.29 4.14
CA LEU A 495 6.27 29.46 4.01
C LEU A 495 6.89 30.31 5.13
N ASP A 496 6.20 30.53 6.26
CA ASP A 496 6.78 31.30 7.36
C ASP A 496 8.02 30.59 7.93
N LYS A 497 9.11 31.34 8.12
CA LYS A 497 10.36 30.82 8.71
C LYS A 497 10.12 30.25 10.11
N ASN A 498 9.22 30.86 10.90
CA ASN A 498 8.77 30.29 12.16
C ASN A 498 7.67 29.24 11.92
N TYR A 499 8.03 27.96 12.06
CA TYR A 499 7.13 26.84 11.81
C TYR A 499 5.85 26.84 12.66
N GLU A 500 5.85 27.49 13.84
CA GLU A 500 4.65 27.57 14.70
C GLU A 500 3.56 28.47 14.10
N LYS A 501 3.96 29.46 13.29
CA LYS A 501 3.03 30.39 12.64
C LYS A 501 2.35 29.81 11.40
N ARG A 502 2.89 28.72 10.84
CA ARG A 502 2.31 28.09 9.65
C ARG A 502 0.90 27.57 9.98
N PRO A 503 -0.05 27.58 9.03
CA PRO A 503 -1.41 27.12 9.27
C PRO A 503 -1.48 25.61 9.57
N TYR A 504 -2.61 25.14 10.09
CA TYR A 504 -2.92 23.70 10.12
C TYR A 504 -3.67 23.30 8.85
N PRO A 505 -3.54 22.03 8.39
CA PRO A 505 -4.18 21.56 7.16
C PRO A 505 -5.69 21.86 7.06
N GLN A 506 -6.43 21.83 8.19
CA GLN A 506 -7.87 22.09 8.19
C GLN A 506 -8.25 23.50 7.72
N PHE A 507 -7.43 24.51 8.04
CA PHE A 507 -7.70 25.91 7.71
C PHE A 507 -7.46 26.20 6.23
N ILE A 508 -6.51 25.51 5.62
CA ILE A 508 -6.10 25.74 4.22
C ILE A 508 -7.18 25.25 3.27
N HIS A 509 -7.76 24.09 3.58
CA HIS A 509 -8.86 23.53 2.81
C HIS A 509 -10.04 24.50 2.73
N GLN A 510 -10.34 25.24 3.80
CA GLN A 510 -11.43 26.23 3.83
C GLN A 510 -11.15 27.49 3.00
N ILE A 511 -9.88 27.85 2.78
CA ILE A 511 -9.50 29.05 1.99
C ILE A 511 -9.47 28.73 0.49
N LEU A 512 -9.17 27.48 0.13
CA LEU A 512 -9.03 27.04 -1.27
C LEU A 512 -10.31 26.38 -1.85
N ALA A 513 -11.27 26.02 -1.00
CA ALA A 513 -12.60 25.52 -1.39
C ALA A 513 -13.53 26.68 -1.72
#